data_AF-A0A5K0WBY5-F1
#
_entry.id   AF-A0A5K0WBY5-F1
#
_cell.length_a   1.000
_cell.length_b   1.000
_cell.length_c   1.000
_cell.angle_alpha   90.00
_cell.angle_beta   90.00
_cell.angle_gamma   90.00
#
_symmetry.space_group_name_H-M   'P 1'
#
loop_
_entity.id
_entity.type
_entity.pdbx_description
1 polymer ?
#
loop_
_entity_poly.entity_id
_entity_poly.type
_entity_poly.pdbx_seq_one_letter_code
_entity_poly.pdbx_strand_id
1 'polypeptide(L)' 'DPYGGSTSGLPERTNQSAGLYAESCISAGRDSSVPVVDLWTKMQTIPGWQKAYLR' A
#
# COMPACT_ATOMS: atom_id res chain seq x y z
N ASP A 1 -3.70 1.67 24.49
CA ASP A 1 -3.54 2.68 23.41
C ASP A 1 -4.53 2.41 22.29
N PRO A 2 -5.10 3.43 21.62
CA PRO A 2 -6.16 3.26 20.62
C PRO A 2 -5.65 2.75 19.26
N TYR A 3 -4.35 2.49 19.14
CA TYR A 3 -3.74 1.84 18.00
C TYR A 3 -3.32 0.45 18.44
N GLY A 4 -4.29 -0.46 18.44
CA GLY A 4 -4.12 -1.85 18.86
C GLY A 4 -2.84 -2.43 18.29
N GLY A 5 -1.90 -2.75 19.18
CA GLY A 5 -0.68 -3.45 18.82
C GLY A 5 -1.08 -4.85 18.35
N SER A 6 -0.65 -5.20 17.14
CA SER A 6 -0.73 -6.56 16.64
C SER A 6 -0.14 -7.54 17.66
N THR A 7 -0.96 -8.46 18.16
CA THR A 7 -0.56 -9.53 19.09
C THR A 7 0.46 -10.51 18.49
N SER A 8 0.76 -10.40 17.19
CA SER A 8 1.66 -11.27 16.45
C SER A 8 3.12 -10.81 16.44
N GLY A 9 3.45 -9.60 16.92
CA GLY A 9 4.80 -9.05 16.89
C GLY A 9 5.34 -8.75 15.48
N LEU A 10 4.53 -8.94 14.44
CA LEU A 10 4.85 -8.58 13.07
C LEU A 10 4.34 -7.16 12.77
N PRO A 11 5.09 -6.35 12.01
CA PRO A 11 4.62 -5.04 11.61
C PRO A 11 3.40 -5.20 10.69
N GLU A 12 2.21 -4.79 11.14
CA GLU A 12 0.99 -4.79 10.31
C GLU A 12 1.14 -3.90 9.06
N ARG A 13 1.98 -2.87 9.15
CA ARG A 13 2.19 -1.85 8.13
C ARG A 13 3.40 -2.16 7.25
N THR A 14 3.36 -3.31 6.57
CA THR A 14 4.37 -3.63 5.55
C THR A 14 4.03 -2.98 4.21
N ASN A 15 5.04 -2.73 3.38
CA ASN A 15 4.80 -2.29 2.00
C ASN A 15 4.00 -3.34 1.18
N GLN A 16 4.11 -4.62 1.55
CA GLN A 16 3.33 -5.69 0.94
C GLN A 16 1.84 -5.57 1.32
N SER A 17 1.53 -5.28 2.59
CA SER A 17 0.16 -5.01 3.04
C SER A 17 -0.44 -3.82 2.29
N ALA A 18 0.36 -2.78 2.04
CA ALA A 18 -0.06 -1.63 1.24
C ALA A 18 -0.38 -2.01 -0.22
N GLY A 19 0.35 -2.98 -0.79
CA GLY A 19 0.08 -3.49 -2.14
C GLY A 19 -1.24 -4.24 -2.24
N LEU A 20 -1.53 -5.13 -1.28
CA LEU A 20 -2.82 -5.84 -1.21
C LEU A 20 -4.01 -4.88 -1.06
N TYR A 21 -3.82 -3.82 -0.27
CA TYR A 21 -4.83 -2.77 -0.15
C TYR A 21 -5.02 -2.01 -1.48
N ALA A 22 -3.93 -1.63 -2.15
CA ALA A 22 -3.99 -0.95 -3.44
C ALA A 22 -4.71 -1.79 -4.51
N GLU A 23 -4.42 -3.09 -4.57
CA GLU A 23 -5.10 -4.04 -5.47
C GLU A 23 -6.61 -4.09 -5.20
N SER A 24 -7.00 -4.15 -3.92
CA SER A 24 -8.41 -4.14 -3.51
C SER A 24 -9.12 -2.86 -3.95
N CYS A 25 -8.48 -1.69 -3.80
CA CYS A 25 -9.03 -0.41 -4.27
C CYS A 25 -9.17 -0.36 -5.80
N ILE A 26 -8.19 -0.89 -6.54
CA ILE A 26 -8.25 -0.96 -8.00
C ILE A 26 -9.42 -1.85 -8.44
N SER A 27 -9.61 -3.02 -7.82
CA SER A 27 -10.75 -3.90 -8.10
C SER A 27 -12.07 -3.18 -7.86
N ALA A 28 -12.25 -2.57 -6.68
CA ALA A 28 -13.48 -1.86 -6.34
C ALA A 28 -13.78 -0.70 -7.30
N GLY A 29 -12.74 0.02 -7.73
CA GLY A 29 -12.90 1.11 -8.69
C GLY A 29 -13.25 0.61 -10.10
N ARG A 30 -12.67 -0.50 -10.55
CA ARG A 30 -13.05 -1.17 -11.81
C ARG A 30 -14.51 -1.61 -11.78
N ASP A 31 -14.95 -2.23 -10.69
CA ASP A 31 -16.34 -2.69 -10.52
C ASP A 31 -17.32 -1.51 -10.55
N SER A 32 -16.89 -0.34 -10.05
CA SER A 32 -17.69 0.88 -10.05
C SER A 32 -17.52 1.73 -11.32
N SER A 33 -16.74 1.28 -12.31
CA SER A 33 -16.38 2.05 -13.51
C SER A 33 -15.82 3.44 -13.21
N VAL A 34 -15.12 3.61 -12.08
CA VAL A 34 -14.46 4.87 -11.72
C VAL A 34 -12.98 4.82 -12.09
N PRO A 35 -12.39 5.94 -12.54
CA PRO A 35 -10.96 5.99 -12.81
C PRO A 35 -10.16 5.86 -11.50
N VAL A 36 -9.11 5.02 -11.53
CA VAL A 36 -8.21 4.77 -10.38
C VAL A 36 -6.77 5.02 -10.80
N VAL A 37 -5.97 5.57 -9.89
CA VAL A 37 -4.52 5.74 -10.06
C VAL A 37 -3.78 4.70 -9.22
N ASP A 38 -3.01 3.83 -9.86
CA ASP A 38 -2.16 2.84 -9.18
C ASP A 38 -0.80 3.45 -8.80
N LEU A 39 -0.77 4.09 -7.65
CA LEU A 39 0.46 4.68 -7.10
C LEU A 39 1.42 3.62 -6.56
N TRP A 40 0.91 2.51 -6.02
CA TRP A 40 1.75 1.49 -5.40
C TRP A 40 2.65 0.84 -6.45
N THR A 41 2.07 0.33 -7.55
CA THR A 41 2.86 -0.28 -8.63
C THR A 41 3.83 0.74 -9.23
N LYS A 42 3.40 2.01 -9.39
CA LYS A 42 4.27 3.07 -9.91
C LYS A 42 5.50 3.29 -9.03
N MET A 43 5.33 3.34 -7.71
CA MET A 43 6.43 3.51 -6.77
C MET A 43 7.44 2.36 -6.84
N GLN A 44 6.96 1.11 -7.03
CA GLN A 44 7.84 -0.05 -7.17
C GLN A 44 8.79 0.02 -8.37
N THR A 45 8.46 0.80 -9.41
CA THR A 45 9.33 0.97 -10.61
C THR A 45 10.53 1.88 -10.38
N ILE A 46 10.57 2.64 -9.28
CA ILE A 46 11.62 3.61 -8.99
C ILE A 46 12.72 2.91 -8.16
N PRO A 47 13.96 2.77 -8.66
CA PRO A 47 15.03 2.14 -7.90
C PRO A 47 15.30 2.88 -6.59
N GLY A 48 15.33 2.16 -5.47
CA GLY A 48 15.64 2.72 -4.15
C GLY A 48 14.55 3.62 -3.54
N TRP A 49 13.32 3.59 -4.07
CA TRP A 49 12.20 4.43 -3.63
C TRP A 49 11.95 4.39 -2.12
N GLN A 50 12.26 3.28 -1.44
CA GLN A 50 12.05 3.09 -0.01
C GLN A 50 12.79 4.12 0.84
N LYS A 51 13.92 4.62 0.32
CA LYS A 51 14.79 5.59 1.00
C LYS A 51 14.99 6.87 0.22
N ALA A 52 14.63 6.88 -1.06
CA ALA A 52 14.82 8.03 -1.96
C ALA A 52 14.21 9.34 -1.45
N TYR A 53 13.17 9.24 -0.61
CA TYR A 53 12.43 10.38 -0.06
C TYR A 53 12.57 10.52 1.46
N LEU A 54 13.46 9.75 2.09
CA LEU A 54 13.80 9.91 3.50
C LEU A 54 14.96 10.90 3.59
N ARG A 55 14.73 12.03 4.26
CA ARG A 55 15.73 13.09 4.48
C ARG A 55 16.43 12.92 5.81
#